data_AF-A0A834UF29-F1
#
_entry.id   AF-A0A834UF29-F1
#
_cell.length_a   1.000
_cell.length_b   1.000
_cell.length_c   1.000
_cell.angle_alpha   90.00
_cell.angle_beta   90.00
_cell.angle_gamma   90.00
#
_symmetry.space_group_name_H-M   'P 1'
#
loop_
_entity.id
_entity.type
_entity.pdbx_description
1 polymer ?
#
loop_
_entity_poly.entity_id
_entity_poly.type
_entity_poly.pdbx_seq_one_letter_code
_entity_poly.pdbx_strand_id
1 'polypeptide(L)'
;MLNKLQTIGEDFCGLDVNTPLGGEDPIAAFPVLTFDTLLTAVAATSTGDYTVVFLGTNKGHLKKIIVNRKMEIEMEMKMEIDSNVFDRTSQKEKSDSHTSFDIAIR
;
A
#
# COMPACT_ATOMS: atom_id res chain seq x y z
N MET A 1 -25.34 -36.71 -2.19
CA MET A 1 -24.21 -35.78 -1.96
C MET A 1 -23.54 -35.50 -3.29
N LEU A 2 -23.71 -34.30 -3.88
CA LEU A 2 -22.75 -33.66 -4.80
C LEU A 2 -23.25 -32.26 -5.24
N ASN A 3 -23.22 -31.26 -4.35
CA ASN A 3 -23.58 -29.86 -4.71
C ASN A 3 -22.51 -28.82 -4.32
N LYS A 4 -21.23 -29.22 -4.22
CA LYS A 4 -20.16 -28.32 -3.72
C LYS A 4 -19.52 -27.44 -4.81
N LEU A 5 -19.87 -27.63 -6.08
CA LEU A 5 -19.30 -26.90 -7.23
C LEU A 5 -20.27 -25.87 -7.84
N GLN A 6 -21.48 -25.69 -7.29
CA GLN A 6 -22.52 -24.90 -7.96
C GLN A 6 -22.35 -23.37 -7.79
N THR A 7 -21.47 -22.93 -6.88
CA THR A 7 -21.10 -21.52 -6.69
C THR A 7 -19.71 -21.41 -6.03
N ILE A 8 -18.66 -21.25 -6.84
CA ILE A 8 -17.37 -20.71 -6.35
C ILE A 8 -17.50 -19.19 -6.38
N GLY A 9 -17.26 -18.54 -5.25
CA GLY A 9 -17.27 -17.09 -5.12
C GLY A 9 -16.05 -16.61 -4.32
N GLU A 10 -16.03 -15.32 -3.97
CA GLU A 10 -14.90 -14.69 -3.26
C GLU A 10 -14.56 -15.36 -1.92
N ASP A 11 -15.56 -15.92 -1.24
CA ASP A 11 -15.40 -16.59 0.05
C ASP A 11 -15.01 -18.08 -0.07
N PHE A 12 -14.50 -18.51 -1.23
CA PHE A 12 -14.11 -19.90 -1.44
C PHE A 12 -12.84 -20.28 -0.65
N CYS A 13 -12.98 -21.24 0.27
CA CYS A 13 -11.90 -21.70 1.16
C CYS A 13 -11.17 -22.98 0.69
N GLY A 14 -11.30 -23.40 -0.57
CA GLY A 14 -10.59 -24.57 -1.10
C GLY A 14 -11.35 -25.90 -1.06
N LEU A 15 -10.81 -26.88 -1.77
CA LEU A 15 -11.25 -28.29 -1.84
C LEU A 15 -10.02 -29.21 -1.92
N ASP A 16 -10.20 -30.50 -1.63
CA ASP A 16 -9.13 -31.52 -1.69
C ASP A 16 -8.61 -31.81 -3.11
N VAL A 17 -9.22 -31.20 -4.13
CA VAL A 17 -8.84 -31.32 -5.54
C VAL A 17 -8.39 -29.97 -6.07
N ASN A 18 -7.52 -29.98 -7.09
CA ASN A 18 -6.92 -28.77 -7.68
C ASN A 18 -6.18 -27.90 -6.64
N THR A 19 -5.57 -28.52 -5.64
CA THR A 19 -4.73 -27.81 -4.66
C THR A 19 -3.28 -28.31 -4.79
N PRO A 20 -2.30 -27.42 -5.04
CA PRO A 20 -2.41 -25.97 -5.22
C PRO A 20 -2.92 -25.57 -6.62
N LEU A 21 -3.54 -24.39 -6.72
CA LEU A 21 -3.99 -23.77 -7.97
C LEU A 21 -3.13 -22.54 -8.28
N GLY A 22 -2.66 -22.43 -9.52
CA GLY A 22 -2.06 -21.21 -10.07
C GLY A 22 -3.08 -20.42 -10.90
N GLY A 23 -2.92 -19.10 -10.94
CA GLY A 23 -3.67 -18.22 -11.85
C GLY A 23 -2.79 -17.78 -13.01
N GLU A 24 -3.33 -17.79 -14.22
CA GLU A 24 -2.64 -17.30 -15.43
C GLU A 24 -2.92 -15.81 -15.66
N ASP A 25 -4.16 -15.38 -15.45
CA ASP A 25 -4.56 -13.99 -15.60
C ASP A 25 -4.18 -13.15 -14.36
N PRO A 26 -3.34 -12.11 -14.52
CA PRO A 26 -2.95 -11.26 -13.41
C PRO A 26 -4.02 -10.19 -13.10
N ILE A 27 -3.99 -9.68 -11.87
CA ILE A 27 -4.74 -8.46 -11.51
C ILE A 27 -4.01 -7.25 -12.11
N ALA A 28 -4.70 -6.48 -12.94
CA ALA A 28 -4.19 -5.25 -13.54
C ALA A 28 -4.65 -4.00 -12.77
N ALA A 29 -3.79 -2.99 -12.69
CA ALA A 29 -4.10 -1.68 -12.11
C ALA A 29 -3.32 -0.56 -12.83
N PHE A 30 -3.86 0.66 -12.82
CA PHE A 30 -3.18 1.85 -13.32
C PHE A 30 -2.51 2.61 -12.17
N PRO A 31 -1.26 3.08 -12.33
CA PRO A 31 -0.62 3.87 -11.28
C PRO A 31 -1.24 5.26 -11.19
N VAL A 32 -1.52 5.71 -9.96
CA VAL A 32 -1.89 7.11 -9.69
C VAL A 32 -0.69 8.04 -9.88
N LEU A 33 0.52 7.56 -9.56
CA LEU A 33 1.78 8.29 -9.63
C LEU A 33 2.91 7.36 -10.04
N THR A 34 3.91 7.92 -10.72
CA THR A 34 5.18 7.24 -11.03
C THR A 34 6.35 8.12 -10.62
N PHE A 35 7.49 7.49 -10.35
CA PHE A 35 8.69 8.15 -9.87
C PHE A 35 9.93 7.58 -10.55
N ASP A 36 10.90 8.43 -10.88
CA ASP A 36 12.21 8.02 -11.40
C ASP A 36 13.16 7.49 -10.32
N THR A 37 12.80 7.68 -9.04
CA THR A 37 13.59 7.19 -7.89
C THR A 37 12.95 5.93 -7.34
N LEU A 38 13.77 4.94 -6.99
CA LEU A 38 13.31 3.70 -6.39
C LEU A 38 12.62 3.96 -5.05
N LEU A 39 11.34 3.59 -4.98
CA LEU A 39 10.56 3.56 -3.74
C LEU A 39 10.90 2.28 -2.95
N THR A 40 11.16 2.40 -1.66
CA THR A 40 11.57 1.28 -0.78
C THR A 40 10.58 0.99 0.34
N ALA A 41 9.72 1.95 0.67
CA ALA A 41 8.72 1.84 1.73
C ALA A 41 7.44 2.61 1.38
N VAL A 42 6.30 2.15 1.89
CA VAL A 42 5.01 2.83 1.75
C VAL A 42 4.20 2.71 3.04
N ALA A 43 3.57 3.80 3.46
CA ALA A 43 2.54 3.82 4.49
C ALA A 43 1.37 4.67 3.99
N ALA A 44 0.14 4.29 4.33
CA ALA A 44 -1.04 5.05 3.93
C ALA A 44 -2.00 5.21 5.09
N THR A 45 -2.69 6.35 5.11
CA THR A 45 -3.81 6.60 6.02
C THR A 45 -4.91 7.34 5.31
N SER A 46 -6.13 7.09 5.72
CA SER A 46 -7.25 7.95 5.38
C SER A 46 -7.43 9.03 6.43
N THR A 47 -7.69 10.25 5.97
CA THR A 47 -8.03 11.42 6.78
C THR A 47 -9.20 12.12 6.09
N GLY A 48 -10.41 11.91 6.60
CA GLY A 48 -11.63 12.44 5.99
C GLY A 48 -11.84 11.90 4.57
N ASP A 49 -11.87 12.80 3.60
CA ASP A 49 -12.06 12.47 2.17
C ASP A 49 -10.75 12.21 1.42
N TYR A 50 -9.61 12.28 2.12
CA TYR A 50 -8.30 12.12 1.53
C TYR A 50 -7.60 10.86 2.03
N THR A 51 -6.73 10.33 1.19
CA THR A 51 -5.70 9.37 1.57
C THR A 51 -4.36 10.06 1.53
N VAL A 52 -3.65 10.05 2.65
CA VAL A 52 -2.27 10.50 2.74
C VAL A 52 -1.36 9.28 2.60
N VAL A 53 -0.49 9.30 1.60
CA VAL A 53 0.48 8.24 1.33
C VAL A 53 1.88 8.78 1.58
N PHE A 54 2.63 8.08 2.44
CA PHE A 54 4.02 8.33 2.70
C PHE A 54 4.87 7.32 1.93
N LEU A 55 5.84 7.80 1.14
CA LEU A 55 6.71 6.98 0.31
C LEU A 55 8.17 7.22 0.71
N GLY A 56 8.84 6.17 1.14
CA GLY A 56 10.29 6.17 1.38
C GLY A 56 11.04 5.85 0.09
N THR A 57 12.18 6.50 -0.13
CA THR A 57 13.04 6.27 -1.30
C THR A 57 14.39 5.67 -0.92
N ASN A 58 15.06 5.05 -1.89
CA ASN A 58 16.43 4.54 -1.74
C ASN A 58 17.50 5.63 -1.55
N LYS A 59 17.11 6.91 -1.51
CA LYS A 59 17.99 8.08 -1.30
C LYS A 59 17.74 8.76 0.05
N GLY A 60 16.96 8.15 0.95
CA GLY A 60 16.60 8.76 2.24
C GLY A 60 15.56 9.88 2.16
N HIS A 61 14.91 10.08 1.01
CA HIS A 61 13.80 11.02 0.92
C HIS A 61 12.48 10.39 1.35
N LEU A 62 11.70 11.15 2.12
CA LEU A 62 10.31 10.86 2.39
C LEU A 62 9.42 11.76 1.53
N LYS A 63 8.46 11.18 0.82
CA LYS A 63 7.43 11.91 0.08
C LYS A 63 6.09 11.73 0.76
N LYS A 64 5.34 12.82 0.94
CA LYS A 64 3.94 12.82 1.39
C LYS A 64 3.06 13.18 0.19
N ILE A 65 2.15 12.29 -0.15
CA ILE A 65 1.19 12.46 -1.24
C ILE A 65 -0.21 12.54 -0.65
N ILE A 66 -1.03 13.49 -1.11
CA ILE A 66 -2.45 13.60 -0.78
C ILE A 66 -3.25 13.20 -2.02
N VAL A 67 -4.03 12.13 -1.88
CA VAL A 67 -4.87 11.56 -2.94
C VAL A 67 -6.33 11.70 -2.53
N ASN A 68 -7.16 12.24 -3.41
CA ASN A 68 -8.59 12.33 -3.17
C ASN A 68 -9.32 11.03 -3.55
N ARG A 69 -10.64 10.95 -3.29
CA ARG A 69 -11.44 9.76 -3.62
C ARG A 69 -11.54 9.43 -5.11
N LYS A 70 -11.25 10.39 -5.98
CA LYS A 70 -11.23 10.21 -7.44
C LYS A 70 -9.89 9.69 -7.94
N MET A 71 -8.97 9.34 -7.04
CA MET A 71 -7.61 8.92 -7.35
C MET A 71 -6.80 10.03 -8.03
N GLU A 72 -7.12 11.30 -7.75
CA GLU A 72 -6.38 12.46 -8.22
C GLU A 72 -5.44 12.95 -7.11
N ILE A 73 -4.28 13.46 -7.50
CA ILE A 73 -3.29 14.00 -6.58
C ILE A 73 -3.60 15.47 -6.35
N GLU A 74 -3.75 15.84 -5.08
CA GLU A 74 -3.94 17.25 -4.72
C GLU A 74 -2.65 17.90 -4.25
N MET A 75 -1.74 17.13 -3.65
CA MET A 75 -0.47 17.64 -3.17
C MET A 75 0.60 16.54 -3.14
N GLU A 76 1.82 16.92 -3.52
CA GLU A 76 3.04 16.17 -3.28
C GLU A 76 4.03 17.06 -2.53
N MET A 77 4.60 16.54 -1.44
CA MET A 77 5.64 17.21 -0.68
C MET A 77 6.81 16.27 -0.43
N LYS A 78 8.02 16.74 -0.69
CA LYS A 78 9.28 16.01 -0.46
C LYS A 78 9.95 16.56 0.79
N MET A 79 10.38 15.66 1.66
CA MET A 79 11.23 15.96 2.80
C MET A 79 12.50 15.13 2.70
N GLU A 80 13.64 15.77 2.96
CA GLU A 80 14.89 15.07 3.23
C GLU A 80 14.84 14.58 4.67
N ILE A 81 14.89 13.26 4.82
CA ILE A 81 15.20 12.63 6.10
C ILE A 81 16.64 12.17 5.96
N ASP A 82 17.38 12.10 7.07
CA ASP A 82 18.79 11.71 7.10
C ASP A 82 19.10 10.60 6.08
N SER A 83 20.29 10.65 5.47
CA SER A 83 20.75 9.95 4.25
C SER A 83 20.65 8.42 4.24
N ASN A 84 20.00 7.84 5.24
CA ASN A 84 19.69 6.45 5.44
C ASN A 84 18.48 6.00 4.62
N VAL A 85 18.46 4.73 4.21
CA VAL A 85 17.41 4.15 3.36
C VAL A 85 16.23 3.70 4.20
N PHE A 86 14.99 3.99 3.79
CA PHE A 86 13.78 3.52 4.49
C PHE A 86 13.59 2.00 4.37
N ASP A 87 13.30 1.34 5.50
CA ASP A 87 12.90 -0.07 5.56
C ASP A 87 11.39 -0.24 5.31
N ARG A 88 10.99 -1.44 4.90
CA ARG A 88 9.61 -1.83 4.59
C ARG A 88 8.70 -1.85 5.82
N THR A 89 9.25 -1.82 7.03
CA THR A 89 8.49 -1.77 8.28
C THR A 89 8.03 -0.34 8.58
N SER A 90 7.08 0.18 7.78
CA SER A 90 6.38 1.42 8.11
C SER A 90 5.10 1.09 8.87
N GLN A 91 4.91 1.68 10.05
CA GLN A 91 3.76 1.44 10.91
C GLN A 91 3.05 2.76 11.24
N LYS A 92 1.73 2.70 11.31
CA LYS A 92 0.91 3.81 11.80
C LYS A 92 0.74 3.61 13.30
N GLU A 93 1.30 4.50 14.11
CA GLU A 93 1.06 4.50 15.56
C GLU A 93 -0.04 5.51 15.91
N LYS A 94 -1.05 5.02 16.64
CA LYS A 94 -2.12 5.87 17.16
C LYS A 94 -1.78 6.25 18.59
N SER A 95 -1.34 7.48 18.81
CA SER A 95 -1.21 8.09 20.14
C SER A 95 -2.50 8.84 20.47
N ASP A 96 -2.90 8.87 21.75
CA ASP A 96 -4.24 9.25 22.27
C ASP A 96 -4.72 10.69 21.96
N SER A 97 -3.98 11.46 21.15
CA SER A 97 -4.44 12.74 20.59
C SER A 97 -3.90 13.06 19.19
N HIS A 98 -2.94 12.28 18.68
CA HIS A 98 -2.25 12.54 17.42
C HIS A 98 -1.97 11.22 16.69
N THR A 99 -2.24 11.20 15.38
CA THR A 99 -1.84 10.09 14.53
C THR A 99 -0.40 10.31 14.10
N SER A 100 0.50 9.43 14.53
CA SER A 100 1.92 9.46 14.14
C SER A 100 2.21 8.33 13.14
N PHE A 101 3.18 8.54 12.27
CA PHE A 101 3.66 7.52 11.34
C PHE A 101 5.12 7.25 11.67
N ASP A 102 5.40 6.05 12.17
CA ASP A 102 6.75 5.59 12.39
C ASP A 102 7.20 4.84 11.15
N ILE A 103 8.05 5.51 10.38
CA ILE A 103 8.65 4.95 9.18
C ILE A 103 10.03 4.49 9.60
N ALA A 104 10.22 3.17 9.69
CA ALA A 104 11.52 2.62 10.03
C ALA A 104 12.55 2.98 8.94
N ILE A 105 13.72 3.40 9.40
CA ILE A 105 14.88 3.74 8.59
C ILE A 105 15.97 2.72 8.92
N ARG A 106 16.72 2.26 7.91
CA ARG A 106 17.89 1.39 8.09
C ARG A 106 19.16 2.16 8.39
#